data_AF-A0A2V1B876-F1
#
_entry.id   AF-A0A2V1B876-F1
#
_cell.length_a   1.000
_cell.length_b   1.000
_cell.length_c   1.000
_cell.angle_alpha   90.00
_cell.angle_beta   90.00
_cell.angle_gamma   90.00
#
_symmetry.space_group_name_H-M   'P 1'
#
loop_
_entity.id
_entity.type
_entity.pdbx_description
1 polymer ?
#
loop_
_entity_poly.entity_id
_entity_poly.type
_entity_poly.pdbx_seq_one_letter_code
_entity_poly.pdbx_strand_id
1 'polypeptide(L)' 'GAIGTCIAKSGILKRFYNIKREDVKKDIIPWGTFYTELIKDELINMFAWKDNALVLFISIADNSKEKVEVLRKRP' A
#
# COMPACT_ATOMS: atom_id res chain seq x y z
N GLY A 1 1.65 14.67 0.34
CA GLY A 1 1.72 13.27 -0.14
C GLY A 1 2.13 12.37 1.01
N ALA A 2 1.60 11.14 1.10
CA ALA A 2 1.91 10.22 2.18
C ALA A 2 2.19 8.82 1.61
N ILE A 3 3.26 8.17 2.07
CA ILE A 3 3.63 6.81 1.68
C ILE A 3 3.80 5.99 2.95
N GLY A 4 3.22 4.80 2.99
CA GLY A 4 3.37 3.92 4.13
C GLY A 4 3.02 2.47 3.84
N THR A 5 3.54 1.59 4.68
CA THR A 5 3.09 0.20 4.77
C THR A 5 1.71 0.15 5.40
N CYS A 6 0.89 -0.79 4.96
CA CYS A 6 -0.46 -0.92 5.47
C CYS A 6 -0.84 -2.37 5.78
N ILE A 7 -1.81 -2.53 6.68
CA ILE A 7 -2.40 -3.83 6.98
C ILE A 7 -3.47 -4.17 5.94
N ALA A 8 -3.76 -5.45 5.74
CA ALA A 8 -4.75 -5.86 4.75
C ALA A 8 -6.17 -5.29 4.99
N LYS A 9 -6.48 -4.86 6.22
CA LYS A 9 -7.76 -4.26 6.61
C LYS A 9 -7.81 -2.73 6.46
N SER A 10 -6.75 -2.06 6.00
CA SER A 10 -6.64 -0.60 5.99
C SER A 10 -7.27 0.09 4.76
N GLY A 11 -8.32 -0.48 4.18
CA GLY A 11 -8.95 0.07 2.97
C GLY A 11 -8.13 -0.11 1.68
N ILE A 12 -7.18 -1.05 1.65
CA ILE A 12 -6.52 -1.47 0.40
C ILE A 12 -7.52 -2.21 -0.50
N LEU A 13 -7.26 -2.25 -1.80
CA LEU A 13 -8.05 -3.03 -2.76
C LEU A 13 -8.29 -4.46 -2.26
N LYS A 14 -9.54 -4.91 -2.43
CA LYS A 14 -9.96 -6.27 -2.07
C LYS A 14 -9.11 -7.34 -2.77
N ARG A 15 -8.59 -7.05 -3.97
CA ARG A 15 -7.63 -7.90 -4.68
C ARG A 15 -6.37 -8.13 -3.85
N PHE A 16 -5.69 -7.08 -3.41
CA PHE A 16 -4.47 -7.21 -2.58
C PHE A 16 -4.74 -7.85 -1.22
N TYR A 17 -5.91 -7.61 -0.63
CA TYR A 17 -6.34 -8.31 0.58
C TYR A 17 -6.44 -9.82 0.36
N ASN A 18 -7.09 -10.26 -0.72
CA ASN A 18 -7.26 -11.68 -1.04
C ASN A 18 -5.91 -12.35 -1.32
N ILE A 19 -5.06 -11.70 -2.13
CA ILE A 19 -3.71 -12.18 -2.46
C ILE A 19 -2.91 -12.39 -1.16
N LYS A 20 -2.91 -11.41 -0.24
CA LYS A 20 -2.22 -11.54 1.05
C LYS A 20 -2.78 -12.68 1.89
N ARG A 21 -4.11 -12.86 1.91
CA ARG A 21 -4.75 -13.92 2.71
C ARG A 21 -4.42 -15.32 2.20
N GLU A 22 -4.31 -15.49 0.90
CA GLU A 22 -3.95 -16.76 0.27
C GLU A 22 -2.47 -17.07 0.44
N ASP A 23 -1.61 -16.07 0.21
CA ASP A 23 -0.16 -16.22 0.32
C ASP A 23 0.30 -16.54 1.75
N VAL A 24 -0.30 -15.92 2.78
CA VAL A 24 0.01 -16.22 4.19
C VAL A 24 -0.23 -17.69 4.55
N LYS A 25 -1.13 -18.39 3.83
CA LYS A 25 -1.46 -19.79 4.13
C LYS A 25 -0.66 -20.79 3.31
N LYS A 26 -0.27 -20.43 2.10
CA LYS A 26 0.21 -21.40 1.09
C LYS A 26 1.54 -21.01 0.45
N ASP A 27 2.07 -19.82 0.73
CA ASP A 27 3.30 -19.28 0.14
C ASP A 27 3.34 -19.46 -1.39
N ILE A 28 2.29 -18.98 -2.06
CA ILE A 28 2.04 -19.24 -3.48
C ILE A 28 2.68 -18.22 -4.41
N ILE A 29 3.08 -17.05 -3.89
CA ILE A 29 3.63 -15.98 -4.70
C ILE A 29 5.16 -16.14 -4.76
N PRO A 30 5.75 -16.18 -5.96
CA PRO A 30 7.21 -16.21 -6.08
C PRO A 30 7.87 -15.01 -5.44
N TRP A 31 9.03 -15.22 -4.82
CA TRP A 31 9.82 -14.14 -4.23
C TRP A 31 10.26 -13.15 -5.30
N GLY A 32 10.30 -11.86 -4.95
CA GLY A 32 10.58 -10.77 -5.87
C GLY A 32 9.38 -10.33 -6.71
N THR A 33 8.22 -10.97 -6.59
CA THR A 33 7.02 -10.54 -7.31
C THR A 33 6.52 -9.19 -6.79
N PHE A 34 6.22 -8.28 -7.72
CA PHE A 34 5.72 -6.94 -7.44
C PHE A 34 4.40 -6.69 -8.18
N TYR A 35 3.41 -6.17 -7.46
CA TYR A 35 2.13 -5.77 -8.01
C TYR A 35 1.87 -4.30 -7.71
N THR A 36 1.27 -3.59 -8.65
CA THR A 36 0.86 -2.20 -8.50
C THR A 36 -0.50 -1.97 -9.12
N GLU A 37 -1.33 -1.15 -8.46
CA GLU A 37 -2.55 -0.61 -9.03
C GLU A 37 -2.72 0.86 -8.65
N LEU A 38 -3.18 1.65 -9.62
CA LEU A 38 -3.56 3.05 -9.48
C LEU A 38 -5.07 3.14 -9.24
N ILE A 39 -5.50 3.97 -8.30
CA ILE A 39 -6.91 4.21 -7.97
C ILE A 39 -7.16 5.70 -7.79
N LYS A 40 -8.34 6.15 -8.23
CA LYS A 40 -8.84 7.54 -8.15
C LYS A 40 -7.89 8.53 -8.82
N ASP A 41 -8.15 8.80 -10.10
CA ASP A 41 -7.45 9.82 -10.89
C ASP A 41 -5.91 9.78 -10.72
N GLU A 42 -5.35 8.58 -10.60
CA GLU A 42 -3.90 8.33 -10.42
C GLU A 42 -3.28 8.92 -9.14
N LEU A 43 -4.10 9.37 -8.19
CA LEU A 43 -3.64 9.98 -6.94
C LEU A 43 -3.34 8.96 -5.85
N ILE A 44 -3.89 7.74 -5.92
CA ILE A 44 -3.62 6.68 -4.95
C ILE A 44 -2.96 5.52 -5.66
N ASN A 45 -1.73 5.23 -5.26
CA ASN A 45 -0.96 4.07 -5.67
C ASN A 45 -1.00 3.02 -4.57
N MET A 46 -1.41 1.81 -4.92
CA MET A 46 -1.35 0.65 -4.04
C MET A 46 -0.33 -0.34 -4.58
N PHE A 47 0.50 -0.88 -3.69
CA PHE A 47 1.55 -1.83 -4.06
C PHE A 47 1.50 -3.06 -3.18
N ALA A 48 1.89 -4.20 -3.75
CA ALA A 48 2.18 -5.42 -3.00
C ALA A 48 3.52 -5.98 -3.47
N TRP A 49 4.42 -6.24 -2.53
CA TRP A 49 5.74 -6.78 -2.81
C TRP A 49 5.96 -8.06 -2.01
N LYS A 50 6.31 -9.13 -2.71
CA LYS A 50 6.64 -10.41 -2.11
C LYS A 50 8.15 -10.50 -1.91
N ASP A 51 8.54 -10.47 -0.64
CA ASP A 51 9.87 -10.85 -0.19
C ASP A 51 9.72 -12.16 0.62
N ASN A 52 10.28 -12.25 1.83
CA ASN A 52 9.98 -13.35 2.76
C ASN A 52 8.47 -13.44 3.10
N ALA A 53 7.76 -12.30 3.10
CA ALA A 53 6.31 -12.23 3.25
C ALA A 53 5.72 -11.20 2.29
N LEU A 54 4.42 -11.28 2.02
CA LEU A 54 3.74 -10.27 1.21
C LEU A 54 3.49 -8.98 2.00
N VAL A 55 4.19 -7.93 1.63
CA VAL A 55 4.09 -6.58 2.20
C VAL A 55 3.18 -5.72 1.32
N LEU A 56 2.33 -4.91 1.96
CA LEU A 56 1.40 -4.01 1.28
C LEU A 56 1.78 -2.57 1.57
N PHE A 57 1.71 -1.72 0.54
CA PHE A 57 2.00 -0.30 0.63
C PHE A 57 0.89 0.52 -0.02
N ILE A 58 0.64 1.69 0.53
CA ILE A 58 -0.23 2.71 -0.08
C ILE A 58 0.56 4.01 -0.14
N SER A 59 0.55 4.63 -1.31
CA SER A 59 1.12 5.94 -1.57
C SER A 59 0.01 6.85 -2.09
N ILE A 60 -0.17 8.00 -1.47
CA ILE A 60 -1.07 9.05 -1.92
C ILE A 60 -0.20 10.15 -2.49
N ALA A 61 -0.29 10.32 -3.81
CA ALA A 61 0.20 11.49 -4.50
C ALA A 61 -0.72 12.66 -4.15
N ASP A 62 -0.09 13.74 -3.71
CA ASP A 62 -0.79 14.94 -3.30
C ASP A 62 -0.49 16.00 -4.34
N ASN A 63 -1.50 16.28 -5.17
CA ASN A 63 -1.41 17.29 -6.22
C ASN A 63 -1.75 18.68 -5.70
N SER A 64 -1.94 18.85 -4.38
CA SER A 64 -2.16 20.17 -3.79
C SER A 64 -0.85 20.96 -3.76
N LYS A 65 -0.86 22.14 -4.37
CA LYS A 65 0.20 23.14 -4.24
C LYS A 65 0.20 23.82 -2.85
N GLU A 66 -0.78 23.51 -2.01
CA GLU A 66 -0.94 24.10 -0.68
C GLU A 66 -0.41 23.14 0.39
N LYS A 67 0.86 23.36 0.78
CA LYS A 67 1.40 22.76 1.99
C LYS A 67 0.86 23.51 3.20
N VAL A 68 -0.09 22.91 3.92
CA VAL A 68 -0.41 23.35 5.28
C VAL A 68 0.63 22.75 6.23
N GLU A 69 1.55 23.57 6.73
CA GLU A 69 2.48 23.15 7.78
C GLU A 69 1.70 22.92 9.09
N VAL A 70 1.50 21.65 9.44
CA VAL A 70 0.96 21.27 10.74
C VAL A 70 2.13 20.87 11.64
N LEU A 71 2.46 21.72 12.61
CA LEU A 71 3.42 21.41 13.67
C LEU A 71 2.90 20.22 14.50
N ARG A 72 3.44 19.03 14.24
CA ARG A 72 3.20 17.86 15.08
C ARG A 72 4.06 17.97 16.34
N LYS A 73 3.45 18.22 17.51
CA LYS A 73 4.09 17.91 18.80
C LYS A 73 4.20 16.39 18.91
N ARG A 74 5.42 15.85 18.89
CA ARG A 74 5.65 14.48 19.38
C ARG A 74 5.45 14.47 20.90
N PRO A 75 4.72 13.49 21.46
CA PRO A 75 4.77 13.23 22.91
C PRO A 75 6.16 12.74 23.32
#